data_AF-A0A943P6K4-F1
#
_entry.id   AF-A0A943P6K4-F1
#
_cell.length_a   1.000
_cell.length_b   1.000
_cell.length_c   1.000
_cell.angle_alpha   90.00
_cell.angle_beta   90.00
_cell.angle_gamma   90.00
#
_symmetry.space_group_name_H-M   'P 1'
#
loop_
_entity.id
_entity.type
_entity.pdbx_description
1 polymer ?
#
loop_
_entity_poly.entity_id
_entity_poly.type
_entity_poly.pdbx_seq_one_letter_code
_entity_poly.pdbx_strand_id
1 'polypeptide(L)'
;MNKKNKILFFLFSLIPGAAHMYIGLVKRGLVIMLALVAGVGLAMMTDTPAFLLVLPVLWFYSFFDAWNKYHLPEDKLAKVRDDFLFFLNAMPENVRSDPRFKKVASANVLKVGGIVAIIAGAYLIWDQIIVNVLSRLLSETGAGILSEVSYRLPQVAVAVLLIVIGVKLITHKKRELDSENNDSEEEDK
;
A
#
# COMPACT_ATOMS: atom_id res chain seq x y z
N MET A 1 36.84 7.78 5.89
CA MET A 1 35.44 7.75 5.43
C MET A 1 35.31 6.67 4.37
N ASN A 2 34.47 5.66 4.60
CA ASN A 2 34.46 4.43 3.81
C ASN A 2 33.84 4.67 2.43
N LYS A 3 34.65 4.65 1.36
CA LYS A 3 34.14 4.60 -0.01
C LYS A 3 33.23 3.38 -0.15
N LYS A 4 31.95 3.62 -0.47
CA LYS A 4 31.01 2.53 -0.80
C LYS A 4 31.53 1.75 -2.01
N ASN A 5 31.57 0.43 -1.91
CA ASN A 5 32.14 -0.44 -2.96
C ASN A 5 31.30 -0.37 -4.23
N LYS A 6 31.90 0.10 -5.34
CA LYS A 6 31.24 0.22 -6.64
C LYS A 6 30.70 -1.12 -7.18
N ILE A 7 31.44 -2.20 -6.96
CA ILE A 7 31.05 -3.55 -7.39
C ILE A 7 29.81 -4.03 -6.63
N LEU A 8 29.79 -3.86 -5.30
CA LEU A 8 28.63 -4.23 -4.49
C LEU A 8 27.40 -3.38 -4.85
N PHE A 9 27.60 -2.08 -5.09
CA PHE A 9 26.53 -1.22 -5.57
C PHE A 9 25.96 -1.72 -6.90
N PHE A 10 26.82 -2.07 -7.86
CA PHE A 10 26.41 -2.60 -9.16
C PHE A 10 25.63 -3.92 -9.03
N LEU A 11 26.11 -4.85 -8.19
CA LEU A 11 25.42 -6.11 -7.93
C LEU A 11 24.03 -5.86 -7.32
N PHE A 12 23.94 -4.95 -6.34
CA PHE A 12 22.66 -4.57 -5.76
C PHE A 12 21.78 -3.76 -6.70
N SER A 13 22.30 -3.07 -7.72
CA SER A 13 21.47 -2.31 -8.66
C SER A 13 20.72 -3.21 -9.63
N LEU A 14 21.18 -4.45 -9.83
CA LEU A 14 20.47 -5.47 -10.60
C LEU A 14 19.20 -5.97 -9.90
N ILE A 15 19.12 -5.80 -8.57
CA ILE A 15 17.95 -6.16 -7.78
C ILE A 15 17.16 -4.88 -7.50
N PRO A 16 15.92 -4.73 -8.02
CA PRO A 16 15.09 -3.55 -7.81
C PRO A 16 15.00 -3.17 -6.33
N GLY A 17 15.31 -1.91 -6.01
CA GLY A 17 15.30 -1.37 -4.66
C GLY A 17 16.50 -1.73 -3.76
N ALA A 18 17.29 -2.77 -4.06
CA ALA A 18 18.38 -3.17 -3.16
C ALA A 18 19.55 -2.17 -3.17
N ALA A 19 19.89 -1.62 -4.34
CA ALA A 19 20.89 -0.56 -4.43
C ALA A 19 20.50 0.71 -3.65
N HIS A 20 19.20 1.07 -3.62
CA HIS A 20 18.71 2.18 -2.81
C HIS A 20 18.96 1.94 -1.32
N MET A 21 18.69 0.72 -0.84
CA MET A 21 18.99 0.34 0.54
C MET A 21 20.48 0.39 0.84
N TYR A 22 21.33 -0.07 -0.10
CA TYR A 22 22.80 -0.01 0.05
C TYR A 22 23.34 1.41 0.19
N ILE A 23 22.72 2.39 -0.49
CA ILE A 23 23.13 3.79 -0.38
C ILE A 23 22.48 4.53 0.81
N GLY A 24 21.59 3.88 1.58
CA GLY A 24 20.95 4.43 2.78
C GLY A 24 19.51 4.95 2.57
N LEU A 25 18.91 4.72 1.40
CA LEU A 25 17.52 5.09 1.08
C LEU A 25 16.62 3.86 1.22
N VAL A 26 16.44 3.43 2.47
CA VAL A 26 15.77 2.17 2.81
C VAL A 26 14.29 2.19 2.42
N LYS A 27 13.57 3.28 2.71
CA LYS A 27 12.12 3.35 2.44
C LYS A 27 11.85 3.35 0.95
N ARG A 28 12.64 4.08 0.16
CA ARG A 28 12.54 4.04 -1.31
C ARG A 28 12.80 2.65 -1.86
N GLY A 29 13.87 2.01 -1.40
CA GLY A 29 14.20 0.64 -1.81
C GLY A 29 13.06 -0.34 -1.52
N LEU A 30 12.48 -0.26 -0.32
CA LEU A 30 11.37 -1.11 0.09
C LEU A 30 10.12 -0.89 -0.76
N VAL A 31 9.76 0.36 -1.06
CA VAL A 31 8.60 0.67 -1.93
C VAL A 31 8.79 0.11 -3.33
N ILE A 32 9.99 0.23 -3.90
CA ILE A 32 10.28 -0.32 -5.24
C ILE A 32 10.18 -1.86 -5.22
N MET A 33 10.73 -2.52 -4.21
CA MET A 33 10.61 -3.97 -4.04
C MET A 33 9.14 -4.40 -3.92
N LEU A 34 8.37 -3.73 -3.07
CA LEU A 34 6.95 -4.01 -2.88
C LEU A 34 6.15 -3.77 -4.16
N ALA A 35 6.45 -2.71 -4.92
CA ALA A 35 5.79 -2.43 -6.19
C ALA A 35 6.05 -3.53 -7.23
N LEU A 36 7.27 -4.06 -7.29
CA LEU A 36 7.63 -5.14 -8.19
C LEU A 36 6.92 -6.45 -7.80
N VAL A 37 6.95 -6.82 -6.53
CA VAL A 37 6.27 -8.01 -6.00
C VAL A 37 4.76 -7.90 -6.18
N ALA A 38 4.18 -6.73 -5.89
CA ALA A 38 2.76 -6.47 -6.09
C ALA A 38 2.38 -6.56 -7.58
N GLY A 39 3.20 -6.02 -8.48
CA GLY A 39 2.98 -6.12 -9.92
C GLY A 39 2.96 -7.57 -10.42
N VAL A 40 3.90 -8.40 -9.97
CA VAL A 40 3.91 -9.84 -10.27
C VAL A 40 2.68 -10.53 -9.67
N GLY A 41 2.39 -10.29 -8.39
CA GLY A 41 1.25 -10.87 -7.70
C GLY A 41 -0.08 -10.53 -8.39
N LEU A 42 -0.28 -9.27 -8.77
CA LEU A 42 -1.46 -8.84 -9.52
C LEU A 42 -1.54 -9.50 -10.89
N ALA A 43 -0.43 -9.61 -11.63
CA ALA A 43 -0.40 -10.30 -12.92
C ALA A 43 -0.86 -11.75 -12.79
N MET A 44 -0.38 -12.45 -11.75
CA MET A 44 -0.73 -13.84 -11.47
C MET A 44 -2.18 -14.00 -11.00
N MET A 45 -2.66 -13.12 -10.13
CA MET A 45 -4.02 -13.20 -9.57
C MET A 45 -5.11 -12.84 -10.59
N THR A 46 -4.82 -11.91 -11.49
CA THR A 46 -5.80 -11.41 -12.49
C THR A 46 -5.67 -12.10 -13.84
N ASP A 47 -4.75 -13.07 -13.98
CA ASP A 47 -4.35 -13.72 -15.24
C ASP A 47 -4.17 -12.72 -16.39
N THR A 48 -3.67 -11.53 -16.05
CA THR A 48 -3.55 -10.40 -16.98
C THR A 48 -2.06 -10.16 -17.28
N PRO A 49 -1.54 -10.71 -18.39
CA PRO A 49 -0.11 -10.62 -18.72
C PRO A 49 0.35 -9.19 -19.00
N ALA A 50 -0.57 -8.25 -19.26
CA ALA A 50 -0.25 -6.84 -19.47
C ALA A 50 0.51 -6.22 -18.28
N PHE A 51 0.25 -6.66 -17.03
CA PHE A 51 1.00 -6.18 -15.87
C PHE A 51 2.49 -6.56 -15.91
N LEU A 52 2.84 -7.69 -16.57
CA LEU A 52 4.23 -8.12 -16.72
C LEU A 52 5.02 -7.16 -17.62
N LEU A 53 4.37 -6.46 -18.56
CA LEU A 53 5.03 -5.47 -19.41
C LEU A 53 5.51 -4.24 -18.64
N VAL A 54 4.91 -3.95 -17.48
CA VAL A 54 5.31 -2.83 -16.61
C VAL A 54 6.55 -3.16 -15.79
N LEU A 55 6.82 -4.44 -15.51
CA LEU A 55 7.91 -4.87 -14.64
C LEU A 55 9.30 -4.50 -15.18
N PRO A 56 9.64 -4.71 -16.48
CA PRO A 56 10.90 -4.26 -17.04
C PRO A 56 11.08 -2.74 -16.91
N VAL A 57 10.02 -1.97 -17.14
CA VAL A 57 10.06 -0.50 -17.03
C VAL A 57 10.37 -0.08 -15.59
N LEU A 58 9.72 -0.72 -14.61
CA LEU A 58 9.97 -0.48 -13.19
C LEU A 58 11.40 -0.89 -12.78
N TRP A 59 11.91 -1.99 -13.33
CA TRP A 59 13.29 -2.44 -13.12
C TRP A 59 14.31 -1.42 -13.63
N PHE A 60 14.16 -0.96 -14.88
CA PHE A 60 15.04 0.07 -15.46
C PHE A 60 14.96 1.38 -14.67
N TYR A 61 13.74 1.79 -14.28
CA TYR A 61 13.54 2.96 -13.42
C TYR A 61 14.34 2.81 -12.12
N SER A 62 14.21 1.68 -11.43
CA SER A 62 14.97 1.40 -10.21
C SER A 62 16.48 1.47 -10.45
N PHE A 63 16.97 0.85 -11.52
CA PHE A 63 18.39 0.80 -11.85
C PHE A 63 18.96 2.20 -12.05
N PHE A 64 18.35 2.99 -12.95
CA PHE A 64 18.83 4.34 -13.26
C PHE A 64 18.65 5.31 -12.08
N ASP A 65 17.55 5.19 -11.34
CA ASP A 65 17.30 6.03 -10.17
C ASP A 65 18.32 5.80 -9.06
N ALA A 66 18.67 4.53 -8.80
CA ALA A 66 19.74 4.18 -7.86
C ALA A 66 21.10 4.72 -8.35
N TRP A 67 21.40 4.58 -9.65
CA TRP A 67 22.64 5.05 -10.25
C TRP A 67 22.81 6.56 -10.11
N ASN A 68 21.76 7.32 -10.42
CA ASN A 68 21.75 8.76 -10.27
C ASN A 68 22.06 9.16 -8.82
N LYS A 69 21.42 8.50 -7.85
CA LYS A 69 21.60 8.76 -6.41
C LYS A 69 22.95 8.36 -5.87
N TYR A 70 23.56 7.30 -6.40
CA TYR A 70 24.91 6.88 -5.99
C TYR A 70 25.99 7.90 -6.37
N HIS A 71 25.78 8.66 -7.44
CA HIS A 71 26.70 9.72 -7.87
C HIS A 71 26.48 11.06 -7.15
N LEU A 72 25.43 11.18 -6.32
CA LEU A 72 25.25 12.37 -5.51
C LEU A 72 26.31 12.41 -4.38
N PRO A 73 26.90 13.58 -4.12
CA PRO A 73 27.76 13.75 -2.96
C PRO A 73 26.94 13.60 -1.66
N GLU A 74 27.58 13.15 -0.57
CA GLU A 74 26.88 12.71 0.65
C GLU A 74 26.05 13.83 1.30
N ASP A 75 26.48 15.08 1.17
CA ASP A 75 25.76 16.28 1.62
C ASP A 75 24.43 16.47 0.88
N LYS A 76 24.38 16.16 -0.42
CA LYS A 76 23.15 16.18 -1.22
C LYS A 76 22.31 14.94 -0.99
N LEU A 77 22.94 13.77 -0.81
CA LEU A 77 22.25 12.52 -0.53
C LEU A 77 21.52 12.56 0.83
N ALA A 78 22.14 13.15 1.87
CA ALA A 78 21.50 13.34 3.17
C ALA A 78 20.28 14.27 3.11
N LYS A 79 20.23 15.19 2.13
CA LYS A 79 19.07 16.04 1.86
C LYS A 79 17.98 15.32 1.05
N VAL A 80 18.30 14.21 0.39
CA VAL A 80 17.29 13.39 -0.30
C VAL A 80 16.38 12.78 0.75
N ARG A 81 15.13 13.25 0.79
CA ARG A 81 14.13 12.74 1.72
C ARG A 81 13.81 11.27 1.41
N ASP A 82 14.09 10.39 2.36
CA ASP A 82 13.70 8.97 2.30
C ASP A 82 12.27 8.83 2.85
N ASP A 83 11.30 9.00 1.97
CA ASP A 83 9.87 8.90 2.24
C ASP A 83 9.25 7.76 1.43
N PHE A 84 8.26 7.08 2.01
CA PHE A 84 7.47 6.07 1.30
C PHE A 84 6.72 6.65 0.09
N LEU A 85 6.37 7.93 0.14
CA LEU A 85 5.59 8.63 -0.89
C LEU A 85 6.48 9.38 -1.90
N PHE A 86 7.74 8.99 -2.05
CA PHE A 86 8.67 9.67 -2.96
C PHE A 86 8.15 9.71 -4.42
N PHE A 87 7.38 8.70 -4.83
CA PHE A 87 6.76 8.63 -6.15
C PHE A 87 5.72 9.73 -6.38
N LEU A 88 4.96 10.13 -5.34
CA LEU A 88 4.01 11.27 -5.44
C LEU A 88 4.75 12.58 -5.68
N ASN A 89 5.95 12.73 -5.12
CA ASN A 89 6.79 13.91 -5.33
C ASN A 89 7.52 13.89 -6.67
N ALA A 90 7.62 12.73 -7.33
CA ALA A 90 8.18 12.59 -8.67
C ALA A 90 7.16 12.88 -9.79
N MET A 91 5.88 13.08 -9.44
CA MET A 91 4.83 13.46 -10.38
C MET A 91 5.06 14.88 -10.91
N PRO A 92 4.68 15.16 -12.17
CA PRO A 92 4.84 16.48 -12.76
C PRO A 92 3.98 17.53 -12.02
N GLU A 93 4.45 18.77 -12.01
CA GLU A 93 3.92 19.83 -11.13
C GLU A 93 2.46 20.19 -11.44
N ASN A 94 2.05 20.05 -12.70
CA ASN A 94 0.66 20.16 -13.16
C ASN A 94 -0.29 19.14 -12.50
N VAL A 95 0.18 17.92 -12.24
CA VAL A 95 -0.60 16.89 -11.55
C VAL A 95 -0.57 17.12 -10.04
N ARG A 96 0.58 17.54 -9.50
CA ARG A 96 0.73 17.77 -8.06
C ARG A 96 -0.07 18.96 -7.53
N SER A 97 -0.20 20.00 -8.35
CA SER A 97 -0.93 21.23 -8.01
C SER A 97 -2.44 21.08 -8.11
N ASP A 98 -2.95 20.01 -8.73
CA ASP A 98 -4.38 19.76 -8.83
C ASP A 98 -4.98 19.58 -7.42
N PRO A 99 -6.01 20.37 -7.05
CA PRO A 99 -6.69 20.23 -5.76
C PRO A 99 -7.22 18.80 -5.51
N ARG A 100 -7.55 18.05 -6.56
CA ARG A 100 -7.93 16.63 -6.45
C ARG A 100 -6.76 15.76 -6.02
N PHE A 101 -5.60 15.94 -6.65
CA PHE A 101 -4.39 15.19 -6.29
C PHE A 101 -3.95 15.51 -4.86
N LYS A 102 -4.00 16.78 -4.46
CA LYS A 102 -3.66 17.20 -3.09
C LYS A 102 -4.61 16.59 -2.05
N LYS A 103 -5.89 16.41 -2.39
CA LYS A 103 -6.87 15.70 -1.56
C LYS A 103 -6.57 14.20 -1.47
N VAL A 104 -6.23 13.57 -2.59
CA VAL A 104 -5.89 12.13 -2.65
C VAL A 104 -4.55 11.81 -1.97
N ALA A 105 -3.56 12.69 -2.13
CA ALA A 105 -2.25 12.61 -1.48
C ALA A 105 -2.28 13.07 -0.02
N SER A 106 -3.45 13.42 0.54
CA SER A 106 -3.58 13.79 1.94
C SER A 106 -3.34 12.57 2.84
N ALA A 107 -2.71 12.79 4.00
CA ALA A 107 -2.35 11.72 4.93
C ALA A 107 -3.55 10.88 5.38
N ASN A 108 -4.75 11.48 5.44
CA ASN A 108 -5.97 10.77 5.84
C ASN A 108 -6.49 9.85 4.74
N VAL A 109 -6.47 10.29 3.48
CA VAL A 109 -6.92 9.47 2.35
C VAL A 109 -5.97 8.31 2.11
N LEU A 110 -4.66 8.52 2.25
CA LEU A 110 -3.66 7.44 2.14
C LEU A 110 -3.79 6.40 3.25
N LYS A 111 -4.07 6.80 4.49
CA LYS A 111 -4.34 5.88 5.61
C LYS A 111 -5.60 5.04 5.35
N VAL A 112 -6.69 5.69 4.93
CA VAL A 112 -7.95 4.99 4.62
C VAL A 112 -7.78 4.07 3.41
N GLY A 113 -7.10 4.54 2.36
CA GLY A 113 -6.79 3.74 1.17
C GLY A 113 -5.96 2.50 1.51
N GLY A 114 -4.97 2.63 2.40
CA GLY A 114 -4.19 1.49 2.90
C GLY A 114 -5.04 0.45 3.63
N ILE A 115 -5.96 0.88 4.51
CA ILE A 115 -6.87 -0.03 5.23
C ILE A 115 -7.80 -0.75 4.24
N VAL A 116 -8.38 -0.02 3.29
CA VAL A 116 -9.26 -0.59 2.25
C VAL A 116 -8.49 -1.61 1.40
N ALA A 117 -7.24 -1.31 1.03
CA ALA A 117 -6.40 -2.22 0.26
C ALA A 117 -6.06 -3.51 1.03
N ILE A 118 -5.82 -3.43 2.35
CA ILE A 118 -5.58 -4.63 3.18
C ILE A 118 -6.83 -5.51 3.22
N ILE A 119 -8.02 -4.92 3.40
CA ILE A 119 -9.29 -5.65 3.42
C ILE A 119 -9.55 -6.30 2.05
N ALA A 120 -9.33 -5.57 0.96
CA ALA A 120 -9.46 -6.09 -0.39
C ALA A 120 -8.46 -7.23 -0.66
N GLY A 121 -7.20 -7.09 -0.23
CA GLY A 121 -6.20 -8.13 -0.34
C GLY A 121 -6.57 -9.40 0.44
N ALA A 122 -7.04 -9.25 1.68
CA ALA A 122 -7.53 -10.37 2.48
C ALA A 122 -8.74 -11.07 1.84
N TYR A 123 -9.66 -10.31 1.24
CA TYR A 123 -10.80 -10.84 0.49
C TYR A 123 -10.36 -11.67 -0.72
N LEU A 124 -9.43 -11.15 -1.54
CA LEU A 124 -8.94 -11.86 -2.73
C LEU A 124 -8.20 -13.16 -2.37
N ILE A 125 -7.42 -13.15 -1.28
CA ILE A 125 -6.69 -14.34 -0.79
C ILE A 125 -7.66 -15.40 -0.25
N TRP A 126 -8.75 -14.98 0.39
CA TRP A 126 -9.73 -15.88 1.00
C TRP A 126 -10.34 -16.84 -0.01
N ASP A 127 -10.75 -16.34 -1.17
CA ASP A 127 -11.38 -17.15 -2.21
C ASP A 127 -10.40 -18.16 -2.84
N GLN A 128 -9.18 -17.73 -3.13
CA GLN A 128 -8.20 -18.57 -3.84
C GLN A 128 -7.57 -19.66 -2.96
N ILE A 129 -7.26 -19.37 -1.69
CA ILE A 129 -6.54 -20.30 -0.82
C ILE A 129 -7.48 -21.14 0.03
N ILE A 130 -8.44 -20.53 0.72
CA ILE A 130 -9.26 -21.26 1.70
C ILE A 130 -10.22 -22.19 0.98
N VAL A 131 -10.93 -21.73 -0.05
CA VAL A 131 -11.88 -22.59 -0.77
C VAL A 131 -11.16 -23.75 -1.45
N ASN A 132 -10.04 -23.52 -2.16
CA ASN A 132 -9.36 -24.56 -2.93
C ASN A 132 -8.55 -25.55 -2.09
N VAL A 133 -7.91 -25.12 -1.00
CA VAL A 133 -7.07 -26.01 -0.18
C VAL A 133 -7.91 -26.75 0.85
N LEU A 134 -8.89 -26.07 1.46
CA LEU A 134 -9.69 -26.66 2.53
C LEU A 134 -10.76 -27.62 1.97
N SER A 135 -11.29 -27.38 0.76
CA SER A 135 -12.16 -28.35 0.07
C SER A 135 -11.44 -29.63 -0.35
N ARG A 136 -10.11 -29.58 -0.58
CA ARG A 136 -9.28 -30.77 -0.87
C ARG A 136 -8.92 -31.57 0.37
N LEU A 137 -8.97 -30.94 1.56
CA LEU A 137 -8.62 -31.59 2.83
C LEU A 137 -9.83 -32.22 3.54
N LEU A 138 -11.06 -31.75 3.26
CA LEU A 138 -12.29 -32.32 3.79
C LEU A 138 -12.90 -33.38 2.86
N SER A 139 -13.52 -34.40 3.46
CA SER A 139 -14.39 -35.39 2.79
C SER A 139 -15.48 -34.72 1.94
N GLU A 140 -15.95 -35.35 0.85
CA GLU A 140 -16.91 -34.80 -0.11
C GLU A 140 -18.18 -34.20 0.54
N THR A 141 -18.61 -34.71 1.69
CA THR A 141 -19.76 -34.18 2.44
C THR A 141 -19.45 -32.88 3.20
N GLY A 142 -18.21 -32.71 3.68
CA GLY A 142 -17.75 -31.50 4.35
C GLY A 142 -17.35 -30.38 3.38
N ALA A 143 -16.85 -30.74 2.20
CA ALA A 143 -16.50 -29.79 1.15
C ALA A 143 -17.70 -28.98 0.64
N GLY A 144 -18.90 -29.61 0.56
CA GLY A 144 -20.13 -28.93 0.17
C GLY A 144 -20.53 -27.79 1.12
N ILE A 145 -20.64 -28.09 2.43
CA ILE A 145 -21.02 -27.11 3.47
C ILE A 145 -19.95 -26.01 3.58
N LEU A 146 -18.68 -26.39 3.49
CA LEU A 146 -17.58 -25.47 3.59
C LEU A 146 -17.51 -24.50 2.40
N SER A 147 -17.80 -24.96 1.18
CA SER A 147 -17.86 -24.10 0.00
C SER A 147 -18.99 -23.06 0.12
N GLU A 148 -20.14 -23.45 0.67
CA GLU A 148 -21.30 -22.57 0.86
C GLU A 148 -21.08 -21.51 1.95
N VAL A 149 -20.41 -21.89 3.04
CA VAL A 149 -20.07 -20.99 4.15
C VAL A 149 -18.87 -20.09 3.79
N SER A 150 -17.86 -20.65 3.11
CA SER A 150 -16.67 -19.91 2.70
C SER A 150 -16.97 -18.80 1.69
N TYR A 151 -17.96 -19.00 0.80
CA TYR A 151 -18.40 -17.96 -0.15
C TYR A 151 -19.14 -16.79 0.53
N ARG A 152 -19.76 -17.01 1.69
CA ARG A 152 -20.55 -15.99 2.40
C ARG A 152 -19.79 -15.31 3.54
N LEU A 153 -18.75 -15.95 4.09
CA LEU A 153 -17.94 -15.41 5.19
C LEU A 153 -17.32 -14.03 4.91
N PRO A 154 -16.76 -13.75 3.72
CA PRO A 154 -16.18 -12.44 3.45
C PRO A 154 -17.24 -11.33 3.39
N GLN A 155 -18.44 -11.62 2.89
CA GLN A 155 -19.57 -10.68 2.93
C GLN A 155 -19.99 -10.36 4.36
N VAL A 156 -20.02 -11.37 5.25
CA VAL A 156 -20.31 -11.17 6.68
C VAL A 156 -19.22 -10.34 7.34
N ALA A 157 -17.94 -10.59 7.04
CA ALA A 157 -16.83 -9.80 7.57
C ALA A 157 -16.90 -8.33 7.13
N VAL A 158 -17.19 -8.07 5.84
CA VAL A 158 -17.40 -6.71 5.32
C VAL A 158 -18.61 -6.05 5.95
N ALA A 159 -19.73 -6.78 6.11
CA ALA A 159 -20.92 -6.27 6.77
C ALA A 159 -20.66 -5.90 8.24
N VAL A 160 -19.98 -6.76 9.00
CA VAL A 160 -19.57 -6.49 10.39
C VAL A 160 -18.66 -5.27 10.46
N LEU A 161 -17.69 -5.15 9.55
CA LEU A 161 -16.81 -3.99 9.47
C LEU A 161 -17.60 -2.70 9.18
N LEU A 162 -18.53 -2.73 8.22
CA LEU A 162 -19.39 -1.60 7.89
C LEU A 162 -20.28 -1.20 9.07
N ILE A 163 -20.82 -2.17 9.81
CA ILE A 163 -21.59 -1.92 11.03
C ILE A 163 -20.72 -1.25 12.09
N VAL A 164 -19.51 -1.76 12.36
CA VAL A 164 -18.58 -1.17 13.33
C VAL A 164 -18.19 0.26 12.95
N ILE A 165 -17.91 0.50 11.65
CA ILE A 165 -17.61 1.83 11.13
C ILE A 165 -18.82 2.76 11.31
N GLY A 166 -20.02 2.30 10.96
CA GLY A 166 -21.27 3.05 11.10
C GLY A 166 -21.54 3.46 12.56
N VAL A 167 -21.42 2.51 13.48
CA VAL A 167 -21.59 2.76 14.93
C VAL A 167 -20.56 3.77 15.45
N LYS A 168 -19.30 3.66 15.00
CA LYS A 168 -18.24 4.59 15.41
C LYS A 168 -18.47 6.01 14.87
N LEU A 169 -19.00 6.15 13.66
CA LEU A 169 -19.32 7.43 13.03
C LEU A 169 -20.49 8.14 13.73
N ILE A 170 -21.54 7.39 14.09
CA ILE A 170 -22.70 7.91 14.83
C ILE A 170 -22.27 8.36 16.23
N THR A 171 -21.44 7.56 16.91
CA THR A 171 -20.94 7.90 18.25
C THR A 171 -20.04 9.14 18.25
N HIS A 172 -19.25 9.36 17.19
CA HIS A 172 -18.40 10.56 17.07
C HIS A 172 -19.22 11.82 16.85
N LYS A 173 -20.17 11.77 15.90
CA LYS A 173 -21.07 12.90 15.62
C LYS A 173 -21.95 13.26 16.82
N LYS A 174 -22.38 12.27 17.61
CA LYS A 174 -23.14 12.51 18.84
C LYS A 174 -22.31 13.28 19.89
N ARG A 175 -21.02 12.96 20.05
CA ARG A 175 -20.14 13.68 20.98
C ARG A 175 -19.88 15.13 20.59
N GLU A 176 -19.82 15.44 19.29
CA GLU A 176 -19.66 16.82 18.81
C GLU A 176 -20.91 17.68 19.08
N LEU A 177 -22.10 17.11 18.84
CA LEU A 177 -23.37 17.79 19.10
C LEU A 177 -23.63 18.00 20.60
N ASP A 178 -23.27 17.01 21.44
CA ASP A 178 -23.41 17.11 22.88
C ASP A 178 -22.39 18.09 23.51
N SER A 179 -21.24 18.35 22.87
CA SER A 179 -20.31 19.39 23.32
C SER A 179 -20.75 20.79 22.91
N GLU A 180 -21.26 20.95 21.68
CA GLU A 180 -21.70 22.26 21.16
C GLU A 180 -22.93 22.79 21.92
N ASN A 181 -23.87 21.91 22.29
CA ASN A 181 -25.02 22.29 23.12
C ASN A 181 -24.62 22.71 24.54
N ASN A 182 -23.66 22.04 25.17
CA ASN A 182 -23.22 22.39 26.52
C ASN A 182 -22.47 23.74 26.56
N ASP A 183 -21.66 24.05 25.54
CA ASP A 183 -20.94 25.33 25.46
C ASP A 183 -21.91 26.51 25.24
N SER A 184 -22.98 26.32 24.45
CA SER A 184 -24.02 27.35 24.25
C SER A 184 -24.92 27.60 25.47
N GLU A 185 -25.10 26.61 26.35
CA GLU A 185 -25.87 26.78 27.60
C GLU A 185 -25.06 27.48 28.72
N GLU A 186 -23.72 27.52 28.60
CA GLU A 186 -22.83 28.24 29.52
C GLU A 186 -22.60 29.72 29.10
N GLU A 187 -22.69 30.08 27.82
CA GLU A 187 -22.57 31.49 27.36
C GLU A 187 -23.84 32.34 27.60
N ASP A 188 -25.01 31.72 27.77
CA ASP A 188 -26.31 32.40 28.00
C ASP A 188 -26.65 32.61 29.51
N LYS A 189 -25.72 32.33 30.43
CA LYS A 189 -25.85 32.54 31.89
C LYS A 189 -24.93 33.63 32.43
#